data_AF-A0A418PRG8-F1
#
_entry.id   AF-A0A418PRG8-F1
#
_cell.length_a   1.000
_cell.length_b   1.000
_cell.length_c   1.000
_cell.angle_alpha   90.00
_cell.angle_beta   90.00
_cell.angle_gamma   90.00
#
_symmetry.space_group_name_H-M   'P 1'
#
loop_
_entity.id
_entity.type
_entity.pdbx_description
1 polymer ?
#
loop_
_entity_poly.entity_id
_entity_poly.type
_entity_poly.pdbx_seq_one_letter_code
_entity_poly.pdbx_strand_id
1 'polypeptide(L)'
;MWQLKNNYKHMKISPTAIRQKAFETSFRGFEKKQVTDFLEEMSVAMEQINQENLDLRSKLQQVEGEAKRLKDVEDSLFRTLKTAEDTGASIITEATEAADQIISEANSIAEQTTKEAYSTAEKTTKEANQYAQQVKKQADEQARIITSAAEAKAKETIKEIRESMQSLVRSYEGLLEQREALVKSLKRLSQDALNQIELSDAHFFRIDAKAYQRAVEELSRSSHFTVANIAALATQAVPPANAEPEEQFEEDMSAAQMDEETQETVSAWQHELEEEGELPLEELEEEKKLPLEELEEEVEEEPAHVEAQVEVEEEAPIEEEIPAKAQPEVKLEAEEPKPEDPKKSSGSFFDQFD
;
A
#
# COMPACT_ATOMS: atom_id res chain seq x y z
N MET A 1 14.33 98.37 16.32
CA MET A 1 14.42 99.31 15.17
C MET A 1 13.04 99.32 14.52
N TRP A 2 12.19 100.34 14.59
CA TRP A 2 12.36 101.79 14.51
C TRP A 2 11.21 102.44 15.32
N GLN A 3 11.52 103.13 16.43
CA GLN A 3 10.55 103.99 17.11
C GLN A 3 10.62 105.38 16.48
N LEU A 4 9.78 105.65 15.48
CA LEU A 4 9.50 107.02 15.04
C LEU A 4 8.62 107.69 16.09
N LYS A 5 9.27 108.27 17.11
CA LYS A 5 8.68 109.33 17.94
C LYS A 5 8.41 110.53 17.02
N ASN A 6 7.25 110.54 16.36
CA ASN A 6 6.74 111.72 15.69
C ASN A 6 6.24 112.70 16.76
N ASN A 7 7.19 113.39 17.37
CA ASN A 7 6.97 114.40 18.40
C ASN A 7 6.66 115.77 17.76
N TYR A 8 5.82 115.78 16.72
CA TYR A 8 5.13 117.00 16.33
C TYR A 8 4.00 117.17 17.34
N LYS A 9 4.15 118.15 18.23
CA LYS A 9 3.04 118.71 19.01
C LYS A 9 1.95 119.06 18.00
N HIS A 10 1.02 118.15 17.77
CA HIS A 10 -0.10 118.35 16.85
C HIS A 10 -0.81 119.61 17.33
N MET A 11 -0.63 120.73 16.62
CA MET A 11 -1.73 121.68 16.55
C MET A 11 -2.87 120.86 15.96
N LYS A 12 -3.81 120.44 16.82
CA LYS A 12 -5.09 119.89 16.40
C LYS A 12 -5.86 121.03 15.75
N ILE A 13 -5.47 121.37 14.55
CA ILE A 13 -6.19 122.28 13.68
C ILE A 13 -7.42 121.48 13.24
N SER A 14 -8.45 121.52 14.08
CA SER A 14 -9.77 121.01 13.73
C SER A 14 -10.36 121.90 12.63
N PRO A 15 -11.19 121.38 11.72
CA PRO A 15 -12.01 122.20 10.81
C PRO A 15 -12.71 123.34 11.55
N THR A 16 -13.20 123.08 12.77
CA THR A 16 -13.81 124.08 13.66
C THR A 16 -12.82 125.15 14.13
N ALA A 17 -11.57 124.75 14.41
CA ALA A 17 -10.51 125.67 14.82
C ALA A 17 -10.03 126.56 13.66
N ILE A 18 -10.14 126.10 12.40
CA ILE A 18 -9.88 126.90 11.20
C ILE A 18 -10.98 127.95 11.05
N ARG A 19 -12.26 127.55 11.12
CA ARG A 19 -13.42 128.47 11.01
C ARG A 19 -13.43 129.55 12.09
N GLN A 20 -13.01 129.23 13.31
CA GLN A 20 -12.99 130.16 14.44
C GLN A 20 -11.71 131.01 14.53
N LYS A 21 -10.76 130.86 13.60
CA LYS A 21 -9.47 131.56 13.69
C LYS A 21 -9.61 133.05 13.35
N ALA A 22 -9.40 133.90 14.35
CA ALA A 22 -9.29 135.34 14.16
C ALA A 22 -7.82 135.76 14.01
N PHE A 23 -7.56 136.76 13.15
CA PHE A 23 -6.26 137.37 12.92
C PHE A 23 -6.25 138.84 13.37
N GLU A 24 -5.10 139.32 13.84
CA GLU A 24 -4.91 140.73 14.21
C GLU A 24 -4.92 141.62 12.96
N THR A 25 -5.51 142.81 13.05
CA THR A 25 -5.57 143.77 11.93
C THR A 25 -4.39 144.72 11.97
N SER A 26 -3.61 144.80 10.88
CA SER A 26 -2.48 145.73 10.71
C SER A 26 -2.73 146.70 9.54
N PHE A 27 -2.04 147.85 9.52
CA PHE A 27 -2.24 148.96 8.56
C PHE A 27 -2.01 148.57 7.08
N ARG A 28 -1.36 147.43 6.82
CA ARG A 28 -1.30 146.75 5.52
C ARG A 28 -1.54 145.26 5.73
N GLY A 29 -2.41 144.63 4.94
CA GLY A 29 -2.76 143.22 5.09
C GLY A 29 -3.69 142.71 3.99
N PHE A 30 -4.01 141.42 4.05
CA PHE A 30 -4.94 140.76 3.12
C PHE A 30 -6.40 141.18 3.37
N GLU A 31 -7.24 141.08 2.33
CA GLU A 31 -8.66 141.40 2.44
C GLU A 31 -9.38 140.38 3.33
N LYS A 32 -10.08 140.87 4.36
CA LYS A 32 -10.75 140.02 5.35
C LYS A 32 -11.73 139.01 4.72
N LYS A 33 -12.47 139.41 3.69
CA LYS A 33 -13.44 138.53 2.99
C LYS A 33 -12.75 137.35 2.31
N GLN A 34 -11.75 137.63 1.46
CA GLN A 34 -10.97 136.59 0.77
C GLN A 34 -10.28 135.63 1.74
N VAL A 35 -9.73 136.14 2.85
CA VAL A 35 -9.14 135.28 3.90
C VAL A 35 -10.20 134.41 4.57
N THR A 36 -11.40 134.93 4.82
CA THR A 36 -12.49 134.16 5.45
C THR A 36 -13.00 133.06 4.51
N ASP A 37 -13.18 133.37 3.22
CA ASP A 37 -13.61 132.39 2.20
C ASP A 37 -12.56 131.27 2.04
N PHE A 38 -11.27 131.62 2.01
CA PHE A 38 -10.17 130.64 1.97
C PHE A 38 -10.12 129.75 3.22
N LEU A 39 -10.37 130.31 4.41
CA LEU A 39 -10.44 129.51 5.66
C LEU A 39 -11.65 128.56 5.66
N GLU A 40 -12.77 128.97 5.07
CA GLU A 40 -13.94 128.11 4.91
C GLU A 40 -13.61 126.93 3.97
N GLU A 41 -13.03 127.18 2.80
CA GLU A 41 -12.56 126.14 1.87
C GLU A 41 -11.54 125.20 2.51
N MET A 42 -10.57 125.75 3.24
CA MET A 42 -9.57 124.97 3.98
C MET A 42 -10.21 124.13 5.09
N SER A 43 -11.26 124.64 5.75
CA SER A 43 -11.98 123.87 6.76
C SER A 43 -12.68 122.66 6.17
N VAL A 44 -13.32 122.82 5.01
CA VAL A 44 -14.01 121.73 4.29
C VAL A 44 -13.00 120.69 3.78
N ALA A 45 -11.90 121.14 3.16
CA ALA A 45 -10.84 120.22 2.71
C ALA A 45 -10.23 119.44 3.88
N MET A 46 -10.01 120.08 5.03
CA MET A 46 -9.50 119.42 6.23
C MET A 46 -10.51 118.41 6.81
N GLU A 47 -11.80 118.73 6.76
CA GLU A 47 -12.88 117.82 7.18
C GLU A 47 -12.92 116.56 6.30
N GLN A 48 -12.81 116.74 4.98
CA GLN A 48 -12.74 115.65 4.02
C GLN A 48 -11.49 114.77 4.22
N ILE A 49 -10.31 115.37 4.39
CA ILE A 49 -9.08 114.62 4.67
C ILE A 49 -9.19 113.83 5.98
N ASN A 50 -9.79 114.42 7.02
CA ASN A 50 -9.99 113.71 8.29
C ASN A 50 -10.94 112.52 8.13
N GLN A 51 -12.02 112.67 7.36
CA GLN A 51 -12.97 111.61 7.07
C GLN A 51 -12.32 110.48 6.28
N GLU A 52 -11.59 110.80 5.21
CA GLU A 52 -10.83 109.83 4.42
C GLU A 52 -9.77 109.11 5.28
N ASN A 53 -9.08 109.82 6.18
CA ASN A 53 -8.09 109.19 7.08
C ASN A 53 -8.76 108.20 8.04
N LEU A 54 -9.96 108.53 8.54
CA LEU A 54 -10.72 107.68 9.44
C LEU A 54 -11.23 106.43 8.72
N ASP A 55 -11.74 106.59 7.50
CA ASP A 55 -12.17 105.49 6.63
C ASP A 55 -11.00 104.57 6.24
N LEU A 56 -9.84 105.15 5.88
CA LEU A 56 -8.63 104.38 5.56
C LEU A 56 -8.11 103.60 6.78
N ARG A 57 -8.11 104.21 7.97
CA ARG A 57 -7.73 103.52 9.21
C ARG A 57 -8.68 102.37 9.54
N SER A 58 -9.98 102.57 9.37
CA SER A 58 -10.99 101.53 9.56
C SER A 58 -10.78 100.36 8.60
N LYS A 59 -10.58 100.65 7.30
CA LYS A 59 -10.27 99.62 6.29
C LYS A 59 -8.98 98.88 6.57
N LEU A 60 -7.93 99.60 6.98
CA LEU A 60 -6.64 99.01 7.32
C LEU A 60 -6.79 98.05 8.50
N GLN A 61 -7.49 98.47 9.57
CA GLN A 61 -7.76 97.60 10.71
C GLN A 61 -8.58 96.36 10.34
N GLN A 62 -9.55 96.50 9.43
CA GLN A 62 -10.34 95.37 8.94
C GLN A 62 -9.46 94.37 8.15
N VAL A 63 -8.66 94.86 7.20
CA VAL A 63 -7.78 94.02 6.37
C VAL A 63 -6.70 93.35 7.22
N GLU A 64 -6.12 94.05 8.20
CA GLU A 64 -5.17 93.45 9.13
C GLU A 64 -5.82 92.34 9.98
N GLY A 65 -7.08 92.52 10.39
CA GLY A 65 -7.86 91.50 11.09
C GLY A 65 -8.13 90.26 10.23
N GLU A 66 -8.51 90.46 8.97
CA GLU A 66 -8.73 89.39 8.00
C GLU A 66 -7.43 88.64 7.68
N ALA A 67 -6.33 89.36 7.45
CA ALA A 67 -5.01 88.76 7.22
C ALA A 67 -4.55 87.92 8.41
N LYS A 68 -4.78 88.40 9.64
CA LYS A 68 -4.48 87.63 10.85
C LYS A 68 -5.32 86.35 10.93
N ARG A 69 -6.62 86.44 10.66
CA ARG A 69 -7.51 85.27 10.65
C ARG A 69 -7.09 84.25 9.60
N LEU A 70 -6.72 84.69 8.39
CA LEU A 70 -6.23 83.80 7.34
C LEU A 70 -4.95 83.10 7.76
N LYS A 71 -4.02 83.81 8.41
CA LYS A 71 -2.79 83.22 8.95
C LYS A 71 -3.08 82.18 10.04
N ASP A 72 -4.03 82.45 10.94
CA ASP A 72 -4.43 81.48 11.97
C ASP A 72 -5.04 80.20 11.36
N VAL A 73 -5.82 80.35 10.27
CA VAL A 73 -6.39 79.23 9.51
C VAL A 73 -5.30 78.45 8.78
N GLU A 74 -4.37 79.14 8.13
CA GLU A 74 -3.20 78.55 7.46
C GLU A 74 -2.35 77.74 8.44
N ASP A 75 -2.03 78.30 9.61
CA ASP A 75 -1.26 77.61 10.66
C ASP A 75 -1.99 76.34 11.16
N SER A 76 -3.32 76.40 11.30
CA SER A 76 -4.13 75.24 11.67
C SER A 76 -4.14 74.16 10.57
N LEU A 77 -4.25 74.59 9.31
CA LEU A 77 -4.22 73.69 8.16
C LEU A 77 -2.85 73.01 8.04
N PHE A 78 -1.75 73.75 8.18
CA PHE A 78 -0.40 73.19 8.16
C PHE A 78 -0.17 72.17 9.27
N ARG A 79 -0.65 72.45 10.49
CA ARG A 79 -0.57 71.46 11.58
C ARG A 79 -1.34 70.20 11.26
N THR A 80 -2.54 70.35 10.68
CA THR A 80 -3.38 69.20 10.31
C THR A 80 -2.73 68.37 9.20
N LEU A 81 -2.20 69.03 8.17
CA LEU A 81 -1.50 68.38 7.07
C LEU A 81 -0.26 67.63 7.57
N LYS A 82 0.53 68.26 8.44
CA LYS A 82 1.71 67.64 9.03
C LYS A 82 1.36 66.43 9.89
N THR A 83 0.33 66.53 10.74
CA THR A 83 -0.13 65.38 11.53
C THR A 83 -0.63 64.26 10.62
N ALA A 84 -1.31 64.57 9.52
CA ALA A 84 -1.76 63.56 8.56
C ALA A 84 -0.57 62.89 7.84
N GLU A 85 0.46 63.66 7.48
CA GLU A 85 1.71 63.14 6.91
C GLU A 85 2.45 62.23 7.91
N ASP A 86 2.66 62.70 9.14
CA ASP A 86 3.33 61.93 10.21
C ASP A 86 2.55 60.65 10.52
N THR A 87 1.21 60.72 10.56
CA THR A 87 0.35 59.54 10.77
C THR A 87 0.43 58.58 9.59
N GLY A 88 0.42 59.09 8.35
CA GLY A 88 0.59 58.28 7.15
C GLY A 88 1.93 57.55 7.14
N ALA A 89 3.01 58.22 7.51
CA ALA A 89 4.33 57.61 7.65
C ALA A 89 4.34 56.52 8.73
N SER A 90 3.75 56.77 9.90
CA SER A 90 3.64 55.79 10.99
C SER A 90 2.85 54.54 10.58
N ILE A 91 1.74 54.72 9.84
CA ILE A 91 0.94 53.61 9.34
C ILE A 91 1.76 52.76 8.36
N ILE A 92 2.52 53.39 7.47
CA ILE A 92 3.38 52.67 6.53
C ILE A 92 4.44 51.87 7.28
N THR A 93 5.12 52.46 8.27
CA THR A 93 6.15 51.74 9.05
C THR A 93 5.56 50.58 9.82
N GLU A 94 4.42 50.77 10.50
CA GLU A 94 3.74 49.70 11.23
C GLU A 94 3.28 48.58 10.29
N ALA A 95 2.73 48.91 9.12
CA ALA A 95 2.31 47.92 8.14
C ALA A 95 3.51 47.14 7.57
N THR A 96 4.64 47.80 7.32
CA THR A 96 5.86 47.11 6.88
C THR A 96 6.44 46.20 7.96
N GLU A 97 6.50 46.65 9.21
CA GLU A 97 6.97 45.84 10.33
C GLU A 97 6.06 44.63 10.57
N ALA A 98 4.73 44.82 10.50
CA ALA A 98 3.76 43.74 10.61
C ALA A 98 3.89 42.74 9.44
N ALA A 99 4.10 43.22 8.21
CA ALA A 99 4.31 42.36 7.06
C ALA A 99 5.60 41.54 7.20
N ASP A 100 6.70 42.16 7.64
CA ASP A 100 7.98 41.48 7.88
C ASP A 100 7.86 40.43 9.00
N GLN A 101 7.11 40.73 10.07
CA GLN A 101 6.80 39.78 11.13
C GLN A 101 6.01 38.58 10.59
N ILE A 102 4.95 38.81 9.81
CA ILE A 102 4.15 37.74 9.20
C ILE A 102 5.02 36.87 8.29
N ILE A 103 5.87 37.47 7.46
CA ILE A 103 6.77 36.73 6.57
C ILE A 103 7.77 35.90 7.39
N SER A 104 8.35 36.48 8.45
CA SER A 104 9.28 35.78 9.33
C SER A 104 8.61 34.60 10.04
N GLU A 105 7.39 34.78 10.57
CA GLU A 105 6.62 33.72 11.21
C GLU A 105 6.24 32.62 10.22
N ALA A 106 5.76 32.98 9.04
CA ALA A 106 5.43 32.03 7.98
C ALA A 106 6.66 31.20 7.57
N ASN A 107 7.82 31.82 7.42
CA ASN A 107 9.08 31.14 7.12
C ASN A 107 9.50 30.20 8.25
N SER A 108 9.39 30.63 9.51
CA SER A 108 9.70 29.79 10.67
C SER A 108 8.77 28.58 10.76
N ILE A 109 7.47 28.77 10.51
CA ILE A 109 6.49 27.66 10.51
C ILE A 109 6.79 26.71 9.35
N ALA A 110 7.11 27.22 8.17
CA ALA A 110 7.47 26.40 7.02
C ALA A 110 8.74 25.57 7.29
N GLU A 111 9.79 26.18 7.86
CA GLU A 111 11.02 25.46 8.24
C GLU A 111 10.75 24.40 9.31
N GLN A 112 9.95 24.72 10.33
CA GLN A 112 9.59 23.75 11.36
C GLN A 112 8.77 22.59 10.76
N THR A 113 7.77 22.89 9.94
CA THR A 113 6.90 21.88 9.31
C THR A 113 7.70 20.96 8.40
N THR A 114 8.60 21.51 7.58
CA THR A 114 9.46 20.71 6.71
C THR A 114 10.40 19.83 7.53
N LYS A 115 11.02 20.36 8.58
CA LYS A 115 11.88 19.58 9.48
C LYS A 115 11.13 18.45 10.19
N GLU A 116 9.92 18.71 10.66
CA GLU A 116 9.06 17.70 11.26
C GLU A 116 8.67 16.62 10.24
N ALA A 117 8.28 17.00 9.02
CA ALA A 117 7.97 16.08 7.93
C ALA A 117 9.18 15.21 7.53
N TYR A 118 10.38 15.79 7.45
CA TYR A 118 11.60 15.01 7.18
C TYR A 118 11.92 14.05 8.32
N SER A 119 11.77 14.48 9.57
CA SER A 119 12.00 13.64 10.76
C SER A 119 11.02 12.47 10.83
N THR A 120 9.74 12.71 10.53
CA THR A 120 8.73 11.64 10.50
C THR A 120 8.97 10.70 9.32
N ALA A 121 9.26 11.21 8.12
CA ALA A 121 9.61 10.39 6.96
C ALA A 121 10.85 9.53 7.22
N GLU A 122 11.89 10.08 7.84
CA GLU A 122 13.09 9.33 8.20
C GLU A 122 12.79 8.23 9.24
N LYS A 123 11.95 8.51 10.24
CA LYS A 123 11.52 7.51 11.23
C LYS A 123 10.72 6.40 10.56
N THR A 124 9.70 6.74 9.77
CA THR A 124 8.86 5.76 9.08
C THR A 124 9.66 4.90 8.11
N THR A 125 10.59 5.49 7.35
CA THR A 125 11.47 4.72 6.45
C THR A 125 12.41 3.79 7.22
N LYS A 126 12.97 4.23 8.37
CA LYS A 126 13.77 3.36 9.24
C LYS A 126 12.94 2.21 9.81
N GLU A 127 11.75 2.48 10.33
CA GLU A 127 10.85 1.47 10.88
C GLU A 127 10.41 0.46 9.80
N ALA A 128 10.02 0.95 8.61
CA ALA A 128 9.66 0.10 7.48
C ALA A 128 10.84 -0.78 7.04
N ASN A 129 12.06 -0.23 6.96
CA ASN A 129 13.25 -1.00 6.62
C ASN A 129 13.59 -2.05 7.68
N GLN A 130 13.48 -1.70 8.97
CA GLN A 130 13.70 -2.65 10.07
C GLN A 130 12.66 -3.77 10.03
N TYR A 131 11.39 -3.44 9.82
CA TYR A 131 10.32 -4.42 9.68
C TYR A 131 10.55 -5.34 8.48
N ALA A 132 10.87 -4.78 7.30
CA ALA A 132 11.19 -5.56 6.11
C ALA A 132 12.39 -6.51 6.34
N GLN A 133 13.43 -6.05 7.04
CA GLN A 133 14.57 -6.91 7.42
C GLN A 133 14.16 -8.02 8.40
N GLN A 134 13.28 -7.74 9.36
CA GLN A 134 12.77 -8.76 10.28
C GLN A 134 11.94 -9.82 9.57
N VAL A 135 11.00 -9.40 8.72
CA VAL A 135 10.17 -10.31 7.91
C VAL A 135 11.06 -11.15 7.00
N LYS A 136 12.04 -10.54 6.34
CA LYS A 136 13.00 -11.28 5.52
C LYS A 136 13.75 -12.34 6.32
N LYS A 137 14.28 -12.00 7.50
CA LYS A 137 14.96 -12.97 8.38
C LYS A 137 14.05 -14.10 8.82
N GLN A 138 12.79 -13.80 9.15
CA GLN A 138 11.81 -14.81 9.53
C GLN A 138 11.48 -15.75 8.37
N ALA A 139 11.28 -15.18 7.17
CA ALA A 139 11.05 -15.96 5.96
C ALA A 139 12.26 -16.84 5.60
N ASP A 140 13.48 -16.31 5.70
CA ASP A 140 14.71 -17.06 5.46
C ASP A 140 14.86 -18.23 6.46
N GLU A 141 14.55 -18.01 7.73
CA GLU A 141 14.58 -19.07 8.76
C GLU A 141 13.50 -20.13 8.53
N GLN A 142 12.27 -19.72 8.20
CA GLN A 142 11.20 -20.66 7.86
C GLN A 142 11.54 -21.48 6.63
N ALA A 143 12.06 -20.85 5.58
CA ALA A 143 12.53 -21.54 4.38
C ALA A 143 13.64 -22.55 4.71
N ARG A 144 14.56 -22.19 5.61
CA ARG A 144 15.61 -23.11 6.07
C ARG A 144 15.05 -24.32 6.84
N ILE A 145 14.05 -24.11 7.69
CA ILE A 145 13.40 -25.21 8.43
C ILE A 145 12.69 -26.14 7.44
N ILE A 146 11.89 -25.59 6.51
CA ILE A 146 11.14 -26.37 5.52
C ILE A 146 12.11 -27.17 4.62
N THR A 147 13.16 -26.52 4.11
CA THR A 147 14.18 -27.20 3.28
C THR A 147 14.90 -28.30 4.06
N SER A 148 15.30 -28.05 5.31
CA SER A 148 15.95 -29.09 6.12
C SER A 148 15.03 -30.27 6.45
N ALA A 149 13.74 -30.02 6.71
CA ALA A 149 12.74 -31.07 6.94
C ALA A 149 12.47 -31.87 5.66
N ALA A 150 12.37 -31.21 4.50
CA ALA A 150 12.21 -31.86 3.21
C ALA A 150 13.44 -32.73 2.86
N GLU A 151 14.65 -32.23 3.11
CA GLU A 151 15.90 -33.00 2.91
C GLU A 151 15.98 -34.21 3.84
N ALA A 152 15.54 -34.09 5.10
CA ALA A 152 15.51 -35.20 6.05
C ALA A 152 14.53 -36.29 5.57
N LYS A 153 13.30 -35.89 5.19
CA LYS A 153 12.30 -36.82 4.65
C LYS A 153 12.78 -37.47 3.35
N ALA A 154 13.44 -36.73 2.47
CA ALA A 154 14.04 -37.29 1.25
C ALA A 154 15.14 -38.31 1.55
N LYS A 155 15.98 -38.08 2.58
CA LYS A 155 16.99 -39.06 3.01
C LYS A 155 16.36 -40.33 3.58
N GLU A 156 15.28 -40.18 4.34
CA GLU A 156 14.51 -41.29 4.90
C GLU A 156 13.88 -42.14 3.80
N THR A 157 13.17 -41.52 2.84
CA THR A 157 12.58 -42.26 1.71
C THR A 157 13.64 -42.95 0.85
N ILE A 158 14.80 -42.33 0.62
CA ILE A 158 15.92 -42.97 -0.09
C ILE A 158 16.44 -44.19 0.68
N LYS A 159 16.47 -44.13 2.02
CA LYS A 159 16.87 -45.26 2.87
C LYS A 159 15.86 -46.41 2.78
N GLU A 160 14.56 -46.11 2.89
CA GLU A 160 13.48 -47.09 2.73
C GLU A 160 13.48 -47.74 1.35
N ILE A 161 13.67 -46.95 0.28
CA ILE A 161 13.80 -47.47 -1.09
C ILE A 161 15.02 -48.39 -1.21
N ARG A 162 16.15 -48.02 -0.59
CA ARG A 162 17.35 -48.88 -0.59
C ARG A 162 17.09 -50.20 0.13
N GLU A 163 16.44 -50.18 1.29
CA GLU A 163 16.13 -51.38 2.08
C GLU A 163 15.11 -52.29 1.38
N SER A 164 14.04 -51.72 0.84
CA SER A 164 13.05 -52.45 0.04
C SER A 164 13.67 -53.04 -1.23
N MET A 165 14.55 -52.31 -1.93
CA MET A 165 15.29 -52.82 -3.08
C MET A 165 16.21 -53.99 -2.69
N GLN A 166 16.92 -53.89 -1.56
CA GLN A 166 17.73 -55.00 -1.06
C GLN A 166 16.88 -56.22 -0.69
N SER A 167 15.73 -56.01 -0.07
CA SER A 167 14.77 -57.08 0.24
C SER A 167 14.25 -57.75 -1.04
N LEU A 168 13.91 -56.95 -2.06
CA LEU A 168 13.47 -57.45 -3.35
C LEU A 168 14.56 -58.24 -4.09
N VAL A 169 15.82 -57.81 -4.00
CA VAL A 169 16.96 -58.56 -4.55
C VAL A 169 17.09 -59.92 -3.84
N ARG A 170 17.01 -59.94 -2.49
CA ARG A 170 17.07 -61.19 -1.71
C ARG A 170 15.92 -62.15 -2.03
N SER A 171 14.70 -61.62 -2.19
CA SER A 171 13.55 -62.46 -2.56
C SER A 171 13.70 -63.00 -3.98
N TYR A 172 14.25 -62.22 -4.91
CA TYR A 172 14.57 -62.68 -6.26
C TYR A 172 15.66 -63.77 -6.27
N GLU A 173 16.73 -63.61 -5.49
CA GLU A 173 17.77 -64.64 -5.29
C GLU A 173 17.16 -65.93 -4.72
N GLY A 174 16.32 -65.83 -3.69
CA GLY A 174 15.61 -66.98 -3.13
C GLY A 174 14.68 -67.68 -4.14
N LEU A 175 14.00 -66.91 -4.99
CA LEU A 175 13.18 -67.48 -6.07
C LEU A 175 14.02 -68.19 -7.13
N LEU A 176 15.21 -67.66 -7.46
CA LEU A 176 16.16 -68.33 -8.33
C LEU A 176 16.64 -69.66 -7.74
N GLU A 177 16.95 -69.69 -6.44
CA GLU A 177 17.32 -70.92 -5.74
C GLU A 177 16.18 -71.95 -5.75
N GLN A 178 14.95 -71.51 -5.48
CA GLN A 178 13.76 -72.37 -5.58
C GLN A 178 13.57 -72.93 -6.99
N ARG A 179 13.72 -72.07 -8.02
CA ARG A 179 13.69 -72.50 -9.43
C ARG A 179 14.78 -73.53 -9.71
N GLU A 180 16.00 -73.34 -9.24
CA GLU A 180 17.07 -74.32 -9.40
C GLU A 180 16.78 -75.63 -8.68
N ALA A 181 16.23 -75.58 -7.47
CA ALA A 181 15.84 -76.76 -6.72
C ALA A 181 14.74 -77.56 -7.43
N LEU A 182 13.75 -76.87 -8.02
CA LEU A 182 12.71 -77.49 -8.85
C LEU A 182 13.29 -78.11 -10.13
N VAL A 183 14.23 -77.43 -10.80
CA VAL A 183 14.89 -78.00 -11.97
C VAL A 183 15.70 -79.26 -11.59
N LYS A 184 16.40 -79.23 -10.44
CA LYS A 184 17.13 -80.39 -9.91
C LYS A 184 16.18 -81.53 -9.53
N SER A 185 15.05 -81.24 -8.89
CA SER A 185 14.05 -82.25 -8.51
C SER A 185 13.35 -82.85 -9.72
N LEU A 186 13.01 -82.04 -10.73
CA LEU A 186 12.47 -82.49 -12.01
C LEU A 186 13.48 -83.38 -12.75
N LYS A 187 14.75 -82.99 -12.77
CA LYS A 187 15.83 -83.81 -13.32
C LYS A 187 15.92 -85.16 -12.60
N ARG A 188 15.90 -85.17 -11.26
CA ARG A 188 15.90 -86.39 -10.45
C ARG A 188 14.69 -87.26 -10.75
N LEU A 189 13.49 -86.69 -10.80
CA LEU A 189 12.25 -87.40 -11.10
C LEU A 189 12.27 -88.00 -12.52
N SER A 190 12.77 -87.24 -13.50
CA SER A 190 12.93 -87.76 -14.87
C SER A 190 13.92 -88.91 -14.94
N GLN A 191 15.02 -88.83 -14.18
CA GLN A 191 16.01 -89.91 -14.09
C GLN A 191 15.41 -91.14 -13.41
N ASP A 192 14.63 -90.95 -12.35
CA ASP A 192 13.95 -92.02 -11.63
C ASP A 192 12.88 -92.70 -12.50
N ALA A 193 12.10 -91.91 -13.25
CA ALA A 193 11.15 -92.42 -14.23
C ALA A 193 11.85 -93.23 -15.34
N LEU A 194 13.00 -92.76 -15.84
CA LEU A 194 13.81 -93.52 -16.80
C LEU A 194 14.31 -94.84 -16.19
N ASN A 195 14.81 -94.80 -14.96
CA ASN A 195 15.26 -96.01 -14.26
C ASN A 195 14.11 -97.00 -14.03
N GLN A 196 12.89 -96.52 -13.71
CA GLN A 196 11.69 -97.35 -13.55
C GLN A 196 11.24 -97.96 -14.89
N ILE A 197 11.34 -97.20 -15.99
CA ILE A 197 11.08 -97.74 -17.34
C ILE A 197 12.07 -98.84 -17.66
N GLU A 198 13.37 -98.63 -17.43
CA GLU A 198 14.41 -99.66 -17.63
C GLU A 198 14.17 -100.91 -16.77
N LEU A 199 13.78 -100.73 -15.50
CA LEU A 199 13.38 -101.84 -14.61
C LEU A 199 12.15 -102.57 -15.14
N SER A 200 11.13 -101.84 -15.58
CA SER A 200 9.90 -102.40 -16.13
C SER A 200 10.14 -103.15 -17.44
N ASP A 201 11.01 -102.64 -18.32
CA ASP A 201 11.44 -103.32 -19.54
C ASP A 201 12.16 -104.63 -19.19
N ALA A 202 13.06 -104.61 -18.20
CA ALA A 202 13.71 -105.81 -17.69
C ALA A 202 12.72 -106.83 -17.08
N HIS A 203 11.67 -106.36 -16.41
CA HIS A 203 10.58 -107.22 -15.94
C HIS A 203 9.75 -107.79 -17.09
N PHE A 204 9.45 -107.00 -18.13
CA PHE A 204 8.73 -107.47 -19.32
C PHE A 204 9.46 -108.59 -20.05
N PHE A 205 10.79 -108.49 -20.21
CA PHE A 205 11.58 -109.55 -20.85
C PHE A 205 11.63 -110.87 -20.04
N ARG A 206 11.30 -110.85 -18.75
CA ARG A 206 11.26 -112.04 -17.88
C ARG A 206 9.91 -112.76 -17.86
N ILE A 207 8.87 -112.20 -18.48
CA ILE A 207 7.55 -112.83 -18.54
C ILE A 207 7.53 -113.83 -19.70
N ASP A 208 7.77 -115.10 -19.41
CA ASP A 208 7.54 -116.19 -20.37
C ASP A 208 6.05 -116.57 -20.40
N ALA A 209 5.34 -116.08 -21.42
CA ALA A 209 3.91 -116.36 -21.62
C ALA A 209 3.57 -117.87 -21.66
N LYS A 210 4.52 -118.73 -22.05
CA LYS A 210 4.32 -120.19 -22.06
C LYS A 210 4.48 -120.83 -20.68
N ALA A 211 5.19 -120.20 -19.73
CA ALA A 211 5.31 -120.69 -18.36
C ALA A 211 4.00 -120.50 -17.58
N TYR A 212 3.34 -119.36 -17.75
CA TYR A 212 2.04 -119.09 -17.12
C TYR A 212 0.91 -119.94 -17.72
N GLN A 213 0.94 -120.26 -19.02
CA GLN A 213 0.00 -121.23 -19.60
C GLN A 213 0.13 -122.64 -18.98
N ARG A 214 1.35 -123.11 -18.68
CA ARG A 214 1.55 -124.41 -18.02
C ARG A 214 1.08 -124.41 -16.57
N ALA A 215 1.29 -123.32 -15.83
CA ALA A 215 0.79 -123.18 -14.46
C ALA A 215 -0.74 -123.19 -14.40
N VAL A 216 -1.43 -122.59 -15.37
CA VAL A 216 -2.90 -122.64 -15.48
C VAL A 216 -3.39 -124.06 -15.83
N GLU A 217 -2.65 -124.79 -16.68
CA GLU A 217 -3.00 -126.16 -17.05
C GLU A 217 -2.75 -127.17 -15.90
N GLU A 218 -1.71 -126.99 -15.09
CA GLU A 218 -1.45 -127.78 -13.87
C GLU A 218 -2.48 -127.49 -12.77
N LEU A 219 -2.90 -126.24 -12.57
CA LEU A 219 -3.93 -125.87 -11.60
C LEU A 219 -5.30 -126.46 -11.95
N SER A 220 -5.56 -126.71 -13.24
CA SER A 220 -6.79 -127.36 -13.70
C SER A 220 -6.84 -128.88 -13.47
N ARG A 221 -5.69 -129.53 -13.24
CA ARG A 221 -5.60 -130.99 -13.05
C ARG A 221 -5.53 -131.41 -11.57
N SER A 222 -5.14 -130.52 -10.67
CA SER A 222 -5.17 -130.79 -9.23
C SER A 222 -6.51 -130.34 -8.63
N SER A 223 -7.39 -131.29 -8.33
CA SER A 223 -8.65 -131.10 -7.59
C SER A 223 -8.40 -130.65 -6.13
N HIS A 224 -7.87 -129.45 -5.92
CA HIS A 224 -7.48 -128.91 -4.60
C HIS A 224 -8.50 -127.96 -3.98
N PHE A 225 -9.70 -127.87 -4.55
CA PHE A 225 -10.83 -127.17 -3.94
C PHE A 225 -12.06 -128.08 -3.84
N THR A 226 -11.96 -129.11 -3.00
CA THR A 226 -13.15 -129.83 -2.49
C THR A 226 -13.48 -129.34 -1.08
N VAL A 227 -14.75 -129.00 -0.88
CA VAL A 227 -15.37 -128.37 0.31
C VAL A 227 -15.06 -129.07 1.66
N ALA A 228 -14.59 -130.32 1.65
CA ALA A 228 -14.29 -131.10 2.85
C ALA A 228 -13.07 -130.62 3.67
N ASN A 229 -12.18 -129.78 3.12
CA ASN A 229 -10.94 -129.37 3.81
C ASN A 229 -11.00 -127.95 4.42
N ILE A 230 -12.16 -127.29 4.38
CA ILE A 230 -12.34 -125.91 4.87
C ILE A 230 -12.33 -125.85 6.42
N ALA A 231 -12.68 -126.96 7.11
CA ALA A 231 -12.69 -127.01 8.57
C ALA A 231 -11.28 -127.09 9.20
N ALA A 232 -10.24 -127.44 8.43
CA ALA A 232 -8.86 -127.57 8.91
C ALA A 232 -8.02 -126.30 8.73
N LEU A 233 -8.54 -125.28 8.04
CA LEU A 233 -7.85 -123.99 7.77
C LEU A 233 -8.31 -122.85 8.69
N ALA A 234 -9.27 -123.10 9.60
CA ALA A 234 -9.82 -122.08 10.49
C ALA A 234 -9.13 -121.97 11.87
N THR A 235 -8.14 -122.82 12.18
CA THR A 235 -7.51 -122.88 13.51
C THR A 235 -6.09 -122.32 13.59
N GLN A 236 -5.62 -121.61 12.56
CA GLN A 236 -4.38 -120.83 12.62
C GLN A 236 -4.60 -119.41 12.08
N ALA A 237 -5.28 -118.60 12.89
CA ALA A 237 -5.24 -117.16 12.78
C ALA A 237 -4.80 -116.60 14.13
N VAL A 238 -3.52 -116.23 14.24
CA VAL A 238 -3.00 -115.42 15.34
C VAL A 238 -3.12 -113.96 14.89
N PRO A 239 -3.88 -113.09 15.58
CA PRO A 239 -3.88 -111.66 15.28
C PRO A 239 -2.58 -111.00 15.77
N PRO A 240 -2.03 -110.00 15.05
CA PRO A 240 -0.82 -109.30 15.49
C PRO A 240 -1.06 -108.50 16.77
N ALA A 241 -0.18 -108.69 17.76
CA ALA A 241 -0.22 -108.09 19.09
C ALA A 241 0.34 -106.65 19.14
N ASN A 242 -0.12 -105.78 18.25
CA ASN A 242 0.11 -104.34 18.35
C ASN A 242 -1.06 -103.60 17.67
N ALA A 243 -2.15 -103.47 18.41
CA ALA A 243 -3.19 -102.49 18.15
C ALA A 243 -3.37 -101.73 19.47
N GLU A 244 -2.89 -100.49 19.50
CA GLU A 244 -3.22 -99.55 20.55
C GLU A 244 -4.73 -99.27 20.49
N PRO A 245 -5.44 -99.15 21.62
CA PRO A 245 -6.86 -98.83 21.62
C PRO A 245 -7.06 -97.40 21.10
N GLU A 246 -7.99 -97.23 20.15
CA GLU A 246 -8.36 -95.94 19.53
C GLU A 246 -8.85 -94.88 20.54
N GLU A 247 -9.07 -95.25 21.81
CA GLU A 247 -9.54 -94.35 22.87
C GLU A 247 -8.43 -93.43 23.46
N GLN A 248 -7.14 -93.70 23.25
CA GLN A 248 -6.07 -92.78 23.71
C GLN A 248 -5.74 -91.66 22.72
N PHE A 249 -6.08 -91.80 21.44
CA PHE A 249 -5.80 -90.78 20.43
C PHE A 249 -6.83 -89.63 20.45
N GLU A 250 -8.07 -89.90 20.88
CA GLU A 250 -9.11 -88.87 21.03
C GLU A 250 -8.95 -88.03 22.31
N GLU A 251 -8.42 -88.58 23.40
CA GLU A 251 -8.09 -87.80 24.60
C GLU A 251 -6.86 -86.89 24.36
N ASP A 252 -5.81 -87.36 23.70
CA ASP A 252 -4.61 -86.54 23.42
C ASP A 252 -4.86 -85.44 22.36
N MET A 253 -5.78 -85.65 21.42
CA MET A 253 -6.17 -84.63 20.43
C MET A 253 -7.15 -83.58 20.99
N SER A 254 -7.90 -83.90 22.05
CA SER A 254 -8.83 -82.96 22.70
C SER A 254 -8.21 -82.17 23.86
N ALA A 255 -7.09 -82.66 24.42
CA ALA A 255 -6.33 -81.99 25.48
C ALA A 255 -5.15 -81.13 24.98
N ALA A 256 -4.90 -81.09 23.65
CA ALA A 256 -3.89 -80.21 23.05
C ALA A 256 -4.35 -78.73 23.12
N GLN A 257 -4.05 -78.06 24.23
CA GLN A 257 -4.14 -76.60 24.34
C GLN A 257 -2.88 -75.97 23.73
N MET A 258 -3.07 -74.95 22.88
CA MET A 258 -1.99 -74.09 22.41
C MET A 258 -1.25 -73.48 23.59
N ASP A 259 0.07 -73.52 23.57
CA ASP A 259 0.98 -72.92 24.54
C ASP A 259 0.80 -71.39 24.60
N GLU A 260 1.01 -70.81 25.79
CA GLU A 260 0.63 -69.42 26.13
C GLU A 260 1.23 -68.36 25.17
N GLU A 261 2.45 -68.59 24.65
CA GLU A 261 3.08 -67.74 23.62
C GLU A 261 2.36 -67.81 22.25
N THR A 262 1.79 -68.96 21.89
CA THR A 262 1.02 -69.10 20.64
C THR A 262 -0.39 -68.48 20.74
N GLN A 263 -0.97 -68.45 21.94
CA GLN A 263 -2.25 -67.75 22.18
C GLN A 263 -2.08 -66.23 22.22
N GLU A 264 -0.97 -65.71 22.77
CA GLU A 264 -0.65 -64.28 22.74
C GLU A 264 -0.37 -63.78 21.32
N THR A 265 0.33 -64.57 20.50
CA THR A 265 0.60 -64.19 19.10
C THR A 265 -0.65 -64.25 18.22
N VAL A 266 -1.51 -65.25 18.39
CA VAL A 266 -2.79 -65.32 17.67
C VAL A 266 -3.75 -64.21 18.10
N SER A 267 -3.83 -63.88 19.40
CA SER A 267 -4.65 -62.77 19.88
C SER A 267 -4.10 -61.39 19.47
N ALA A 268 -2.78 -61.21 19.40
CA ALA A 268 -2.16 -60.00 18.86
C ALA A 268 -2.48 -59.79 17.38
N TRP A 269 -2.41 -60.86 16.56
CA TRP A 269 -2.75 -60.79 15.14
C TRP A 269 -4.25 -60.58 14.90
N GLN A 270 -5.09 -61.08 15.81
CA GLN A 270 -6.54 -60.90 15.75
C GLN A 270 -6.98 -59.50 16.20
N HIS A 271 -6.27 -58.89 17.16
CA HIS A 271 -6.46 -57.48 17.52
C HIS A 271 -5.96 -56.54 16.42
N GLU A 272 -4.83 -56.84 15.77
CA GLU A 272 -4.27 -56.03 14.67
C GLU A 272 -5.15 -56.05 13.40
N LEU A 273 -5.91 -57.13 13.18
CA LEU A 273 -6.91 -57.23 12.11
C LEU A 273 -8.25 -56.54 12.44
N GLU A 274 -8.63 -56.45 13.72
CA GLU A 274 -9.82 -55.71 14.16
C GLU A 274 -9.55 -54.19 14.27
N GLU A 275 -8.30 -53.78 14.51
CA GLU A 275 -7.90 -52.36 14.64
C GLU A 275 -7.69 -51.65 13.28
N GLU A 276 -7.42 -52.39 12.19
CA GLU A 276 -7.40 -51.85 10.81
C GLU A 276 -8.78 -51.87 10.11
N GLY A 277 -9.85 -52.12 10.87
CA GLY A 277 -11.17 -52.45 10.34
C GLY A 277 -12.31 -51.49 10.66
N GLU A 278 -12.12 -50.21 10.99
CA GLU A 278 -13.23 -49.23 11.01
C GLU A 278 -12.70 -47.77 11.03
N LEU A 279 -12.70 -47.11 9.87
CA LEU A 279 -12.65 -45.64 9.81
C LEU A 279 -14.07 -45.10 10.02
N PRO A 280 -14.31 -44.19 11.00
CA PRO A 280 -15.61 -43.55 11.17
C PRO A 280 -16.03 -42.76 9.93
N LEU A 281 -17.16 -43.15 9.34
CA LEU A 281 -17.94 -42.32 8.42
C LEU A 281 -18.89 -41.45 9.24
N GLU A 282 -19.04 -40.18 8.82
CA GLU A 282 -19.77 -39.04 9.43
C GLU A 282 -18.85 -38.18 10.33
N GLU A 283 -18.56 -36.91 10.05
CA GLU A 283 -19.24 -35.82 9.35
C GLU A 283 -18.22 -35.02 8.53
N LEU A 284 -18.51 -34.66 7.28
CA LEU A 284 -18.07 -33.39 6.64
C LEU A 284 -18.80 -33.25 5.29
N GLU A 285 -20.12 -33.04 5.33
CA GLU A 285 -20.78 -32.24 4.30
C GLU A 285 -20.71 -30.78 4.77
N GLU A 286 -19.84 -29.97 4.16
CA GLU A 286 -20.21 -28.64 3.65
C GLU A 286 -19.03 -27.90 2.99
N GLU A 287 -19.33 -27.41 1.78
CA GLU A 287 -18.77 -26.24 1.10
C GLU A 287 -17.45 -26.29 0.27
N LYS A 288 -17.69 -26.21 -1.05
CA LYS A 288 -17.11 -25.27 -2.03
C LYS A 288 -15.69 -25.48 -2.58
N LYS A 289 -15.68 -26.10 -3.76
CA LYS A 289 -15.16 -25.63 -5.07
C LYS A 289 -14.17 -24.45 -5.08
N LEU A 290 -12.98 -24.70 -5.64
CA LEU A 290 -12.28 -23.84 -6.63
C LEU A 290 -11.50 -24.74 -7.62
N PRO A 291 -11.29 -24.31 -8.89
CA PRO A 291 -11.13 -25.21 -10.05
C PRO A 291 -9.67 -25.44 -10.48
N LEU A 292 -9.39 -26.61 -11.07
CA LEU A 292 -8.20 -26.85 -11.90
C LEU A 292 -8.60 -26.82 -13.38
N GLU A 293 -7.82 -26.04 -14.13
CA GLU A 293 -7.85 -25.84 -15.58
C GLU A 293 -7.50 -27.13 -16.34
N GLU A 294 -8.29 -27.38 -17.39
CA GLU A 294 -7.97 -28.28 -18.49
C GLU A 294 -6.91 -27.65 -19.40
N LEU A 295 -5.84 -28.39 -19.63
CA LEU A 295 -4.88 -28.18 -20.72
C LEU A 295 -5.31 -29.09 -21.88
N GLU A 296 -5.73 -28.49 -22.99
CA GLU A 296 -5.70 -29.13 -24.31
C GLU A 296 -4.76 -28.34 -25.22
N GLU A 297 -3.80 -29.08 -25.80
CA GLU A 297 -2.85 -28.66 -26.81
C GLU A 297 -3.55 -28.49 -28.17
N GLU A 298 -3.25 -27.40 -28.88
CA GLU A 298 -3.17 -27.43 -30.34
C GLU A 298 -1.92 -26.68 -30.80
N VAL A 299 -1.16 -27.35 -31.67
CA VAL A 299 0.09 -26.93 -32.30
C VAL A 299 -0.24 -26.38 -33.68
N GLU A 300 0.32 -25.23 -34.09
CA GLU A 300 0.74 -25.00 -35.49
C GLU A 300 1.67 -23.76 -35.65
N GLU A 301 2.91 -24.08 -36.10
CA GLU A 301 3.82 -23.42 -37.07
C GLU A 301 4.45 -22.01 -36.88
N GLU A 302 5.80 -22.00 -36.98
CA GLU A 302 6.76 -20.89 -37.11
C GLU A 302 6.82 -20.28 -38.56
N PRO A 303 7.72 -19.35 -39.00
CA PRO A 303 8.92 -18.77 -38.34
C PRO A 303 9.31 -17.28 -38.63
N ALA A 304 10.40 -16.89 -37.94
CA ALA A 304 11.53 -16.05 -38.40
C ALA A 304 11.57 -14.53 -38.12
N HIS A 305 12.56 -14.12 -37.29
CA HIS A 305 13.68 -13.18 -37.54
C HIS A 305 14.09 -12.46 -36.23
N VAL A 306 15.16 -12.88 -35.55
CA VAL A 306 16.59 -12.49 -35.70
C VAL A 306 16.87 -11.00 -35.48
N GLU A 307 17.61 -10.76 -34.41
CA GLU A 307 18.23 -9.52 -33.93
C GLU A 307 19.11 -8.81 -34.98
N ALA A 308 19.20 -7.46 -34.92
CA ALA A 308 20.44 -6.70 -34.67
C ALA A 308 20.41 -5.24 -35.15
N GLN A 309 20.88 -4.34 -34.26
CA GLN A 309 21.64 -3.09 -34.48
C GLN A 309 20.89 -1.85 -35.02
N VAL A 310 20.71 -0.80 -34.20
CA VAL A 310 21.63 0.35 -33.94
C VAL A 310 21.86 1.23 -35.18
N GLU A 311 21.26 2.42 -35.19
CA GLU A 311 21.93 3.68 -35.55
C GLU A 311 21.09 4.91 -35.18
N VAL A 312 21.79 5.98 -34.82
CA VAL A 312 21.32 7.29 -34.37
C VAL A 312 21.32 8.23 -35.56
N GLU A 313 20.27 9.03 -35.77
CA GLU A 313 20.40 10.35 -36.41
C GLU A 313 19.22 11.29 -36.06
N GLU A 314 19.58 12.56 -35.85
CA GLU A 314 18.72 13.71 -35.54
C GLU A 314 17.83 14.12 -36.73
N GLU A 315 16.61 14.62 -36.46
CA GLU A 315 16.13 15.94 -36.93
C GLU A 315 14.73 16.25 -36.34
N ALA A 316 14.48 17.53 -36.04
CA ALA A 316 13.28 18.08 -35.40
C ALA A 316 12.21 18.56 -36.43
N PRO A 317 11.20 19.37 -36.05
CA PRO A 317 9.90 18.98 -35.49
C PRO A 317 8.72 19.31 -36.44
N ILE A 318 7.54 18.72 -36.21
CA ILE A 318 6.27 19.18 -36.84
C ILE A 318 5.15 19.24 -35.79
N GLU A 319 4.40 20.34 -35.86
CA GLU A 319 3.36 20.85 -34.97
C GLU A 319 2.06 20.03 -34.91
N GLU A 320 1.39 20.20 -33.76
CA GLU A 320 -0.07 20.27 -33.49
C GLU A 320 -1.05 19.30 -34.17
N GLU A 321 -1.80 18.55 -33.35
CA GLU A 321 -3.18 18.90 -32.96
C GLU A 321 -3.78 17.84 -32.00
N ILE A 322 -4.41 18.30 -30.92
CA ILE A 322 -5.06 17.48 -29.90
C ILE A 322 -6.57 17.44 -30.19
N PRO A 323 -7.23 16.27 -30.30
CA PRO A 323 -8.69 16.21 -30.33
C PRO A 323 -9.27 16.11 -28.91
N ALA A 324 -10.31 16.92 -28.69
CA ALA A 324 -11.06 17.05 -27.45
C ALA A 324 -12.28 16.12 -27.35
N LYS A 325 -12.75 16.00 -26.09
CA LYS A 325 -14.09 15.61 -25.57
C LYS A 325 -14.39 14.12 -25.37
N ALA A 326 -14.66 13.74 -24.12
CA ALA A 326 -16.00 13.84 -23.51
C ALA A 326 -15.99 13.39 -22.03
N GLN A 327 -16.69 14.12 -21.14
CA GLN A 327 -17.68 13.63 -20.15
C GLN A 327 -18.17 14.77 -19.20
N PRO A 328 -19.33 14.62 -18.51
CA PRO A 328 -20.35 15.67 -18.40
C PRO A 328 -20.57 16.32 -17.01
N GLU A 329 -21.26 17.48 -17.09
CA GLU A 329 -22.19 18.17 -16.18
C GLU A 329 -22.12 17.99 -14.64
N VAL A 330 -21.88 19.10 -13.94
CA VAL A 330 -22.61 19.50 -12.71
C VAL A 330 -22.85 21.02 -12.73
N LYS A 331 -24.12 21.41 -12.51
CA LYS A 331 -24.65 22.79 -12.44
C LYS A 331 -24.27 23.48 -11.14
N LEU A 332 -23.83 24.74 -11.21
CA LEU A 332 -23.98 25.74 -10.15
C LEU A 332 -24.24 27.12 -10.78
N GLU A 333 -25.30 27.76 -10.33
CA GLU A 333 -25.81 29.07 -10.76
C GLU A 333 -24.93 30.21 -10.21
N ALA A 334 -24.57 31.18 -11.05
CA ALA A 334 -24.19 32.53 -10.65
C ALA A 334 -24.44 33.51 -11.80
N GLU A 335 -25.19 34.58 -11.51
CA GLU A 335 -25.57 35.67 -12.43
C GLU A 335 -24.38 36.40 -13.04
N GLU A 336 -24.42 36.64 -14.35
CA GLU A 336 -23.50 37.54 -15.06
C GLU A 336 -24.01 38.99 -15.06
N PRO A 337 -23.14 40.02 -14.94
CA PRO A 337 -23.50 41.41 -15.17
C PRO A 337 -23.44 41.77 -16.67
N LYS A 338 -24.37 42.64 -17.10
CA LYS A 338 -24.48 43.18 -18.47
C LYS A 338 -23.25 44.00 -18.91
N PRO A 339 -22.96 44.06 -20.23
CA PRO A 339 -21.89 44.91 -20.76
C PRO A 339 -22.36 46.37 -20.93
N GLU A 340 -21.53 47.33 -20.51
CA GLU A 340 -21.73 48.77 -20.73
C GLU A 340 -21.02 49.24 -22.02
N ASP A 341 -21.71 50.10 -22.78
CA ASP A 341 -21.23 50.77 -24.00
C ASP A 341 -20.16 51.84 -23.70
N PRO A 342 -19.09 51.98 -24.52
CA PRO A 342 -18.12 53.04 -24.36
C PRO A 342 -18.52 54.23 -25.24
N LYS A 343 -19.25 55.20 -24.66
CA LYS A 343 -19.29 56.62 -25.09
C LYS A 343 -20.26 57.41 -24.22
N LYS A 344 -19.73 58.03 -23.17
CA LYS A 344 -20.12 59.38 -22.72
C LYS A 344 -19.12 59.88 -21.68
N SER A 345 -18.50 60.99 -22.02
CA SER A 345 -17.64 61.83 -21.20
C SER A 345 -18.34 62.25 -19.90
N SER A 346 -17.71 62.02 -18.75
CA SER A 346 -18.00 62.76 -17.52
C SER A 346 -16.68 63.18 -16.90
N GLY A 347 -16.45 64.49 -16.94
CA GLY A 347 -15.21 65.15 -16.53
C GLY A 347 -14.91 64.99 -15.05
N SER A 348 -13.61 65.03 -14.76
CA SER A 348 -13.01 65.09 -13.44
C SER A 348 -13.47 66.33 -12.70
N PHE A 349 -13.86 66.14 -11.44
CA PHE A 349 -14.26 67.19 -10.49
C PHE A 349 -13.13 68.20 -10.19
N PHE A 350 -11.88 67.89 -10.54
CA PHE A 350 -10.71 68.74 -10.30
C PHE A 350 -10.35 69.70 -11.44
N ASP A 351 -11.03 69.64 -12.59
CA ASP A 351 -10.75 70.50 -13.76
C ASP A 351 -11.47 71.87 -13.73
N GLN A 352 -12.13 72.25 -12.62
CA GLN A 352 -12.89 73.51 -12.52
C GLN A 352 -12.21 74.64 -11.76
N PHE A 353 -10.94 74.45 -11.35
CA PHE A 353 -10.15 75.52 -10.75
C PHE A 353 -8.77 75.56 -11.41
N ASP A 354 -8.71 76.19 -12.59
CA ASP A 354 -7.54 76.89 -13.12
C ASP A 354 -7.97 77.96 -14.14
#